data_AF-E4YL68-F1
#
_entry.id   AF-E4YL68-F1
#
_cell.length_a   1.000
_cell.length_b   1.000
_cell.length_c   1.000
_cell.angle_alpha   90.00
_cell.angle_beta   90.00
_cell.angle_gamma   90.00
#
_symmetry.space_group_name_H-M   'P 1'
#
loop_
_entity.id
_entity.type
_entity.pdbx_description
1 polymer ?
#
loop_
_entity_poly.entity_id
_entity_poly.type
_entity_poly.pdbx_seq_one_letter_code
_entity_poly.pdbx_strand_id
1 'polypeptide(L)'
;MSNLKQQLTKCVNADMQNLTKNTLDQKWSNLCVPISVTTLLRFAINKDLYFHDKRNHYTFEKILTILTMTVYPRSLAGLNLNPKKEEKDFQTNDIETLLERICKKTYLSESGWEIVRKQGYPEIAESTCEFEKVFLNENFVFTRPLTVTGVILFQNEMNPTFHQMTLDRIENGEYILQNTQFSDEHPAVIRIEQTRPYFHPSYEFVNNLCIQTQNNIYVEGNIKLRFVNQNRLMRYNKWYLLPQAYSLTLTKI
;
A
#
# COMPACT_ATOMS: atom_id res chain seq x y z
N MET A 1 10.65 -25.31 6.03
CA MET A 1 10.24 -23.92 6.32
C MET A 1 11.24 -22.99 5.64
N SER A 2 10.92 -22.52 4.43
CA SER A 2 11.79 -21.54 3.76
C SER A 2 11.67 -20.21 4.49
N ASN A 3 12.83 -19.66 4.81
CA ASN A 3 13.02 -18.56 5.73
C ASN A 3 12.49 -17.27 5.08
N LEU A 4 11.56 -16.55 5.71
CA LEU A 4 11.16 -15.20 5.27
C LEU A 4 12.40 -14.27 5.13
N LYS A 5 13.53 -14.62 5.78
CA LYS A 5 14.84 -13.97 5.63
C LYS A 5 15.58 -14.25 4.31
N GLN A 6 15.26 -15.29 3.55
CA GLN A 6 16.05 -15.68 2.36
C GLN A 6 15.58 -15.03 1.05
N GLN A 7 14.47 -14.28 1.06
CA GLN A 7 13.92 -13.72 -0.19
C GLN A 7 13.63 -12.22 -0.17
N LEU A 8 13.67 -11.52 0.96
CA LEU A 8 13.54 -10.05 0.98
C LEU A 8 14.93 -9.39 0.98
N THR A 9 15.27 -8.65 -0.08
CA THR A 9 16.47 -7.80 -0.09
C THR A 9 16.13 -6.42 0.48
N LYS A 10 17.07 -5.80 1.19
CA LYS A 10 16.90 -4.43 1.71
C LYS A 10 17.60 -3.44 0.79
N CYS A 11 16.87 -2.47 0.27
CA CYS A 11 17.48 -1.25 -0.24
C CYS A 11 17.78 -0.36 0.98
N VAL A 12 19.05 -0.17 1.28
CA VAL A 12 19.52 0.67 2.40
C VAL A 12 19.64 2.11 1.90
N ASN A 13 19.20 3.07 2.71
CA ASN A 13 19.26 4.51 2.43
C ASN A 13 18.34 4.98 1.30
N ALA A 14 17.12 4.44 1.22
CA ALA A 14 16.07 5.12 0.47
C ALA A 14 15.82 6.51 1.10
N ASP A 15 15.67 7.53 0.26
CA ASP A 15 15.45 8.93 0.64
C ASP A 15 14.01 9.14 1.19
N MET A 16 13.72 8.47 2.31
CA MET A 16 12.45 8.53 3.04
C MET A 16 12.61 9.39 4.29
N GLN A 17 11.64 10.27 4.53
CA GLN A 17 11.65 11.19 5.67
C GLN A 17 10.74 10.71 6.81
N ASN A 18 9.54 10.23 6.47
CA ASN A 18 8.54 9.79 7.45
C ASN A 18 8.55 8.27 7.63
N LEU A 19 8.97 7.53 6.60
CA LEU A 19 9.09 6.08 6.59
C LEU A 19 10.50 5.61 6.94
N THR A 20 10.66 4.31 7.20
CA THR A 20 11.97 3.74 7.45
C THR A 20 12.86 3.84 6.21
N LYS A 21 14.11 4.31 6.39
CA LYS A 21 15.14 4.43 5.34
C LYS A 21 15.46 3.12 4.60
N ASN A 22 15.08 1.98 5.17
CA ASN A 22 15.23 0.68 4.53
C ASN A 22 13.94 0.33 3.81
N THR A 23 13.99 0.23 2.49
CA THR A 23 12.87 -0.28 1.68
C THR A 23 13.05 -1.78 1.47
N LEU A 24 12.01 -2.55 1.76
CA LEU A 24 12.00 -4.00 1.51
C LEU A 24 11.63 -4.28 0.06
N ASP A 25 12.43 -5.13 -0.57
CA ASP A 25 12.13 -5.74 -1.86
C ASP A 25 11.24 -6.97 -1.68
N GLN A 26 10.00 -6.90 -2.13
CA GLN A 26 9.07 -8.02 -2.09
C GLN A 26 9.47 -9.18 -3.02
N LYS A 27 10.33 -8.96 -4.02
CA LYS A 27 10.62 -9.92 -5.09
C LYS A 27 9.34 -10.56 -5.64
N TRP A 28 9.29 -11.89 -5.71
CA TRP A 28 8.19 -12.66 -6.27
C TRP A 28 7.19 -13.15 -5.22
N SER A 29 7.08 -12.44 -4.07
CA SER A 29 6.27 -12.89 -2.93
C SER A 29 4.88 -12.24 -2.81
N ASN A 30 4.51 -11.33 -3.72
CA ASN A 30 3.23 -10.59 -3.71
C ASN A 30 2.89 -9.91 -2.38
N LEU A 31 3.90 -9.53 -1.58
CA LEU A 31 3.76 -8.95 -0.24
C LEU A 31 3.55 -7.43 -0.20
N CYS A 32 3.33 -6.76 -1.32
CA CYS A 32 3.24 -5.30 -1.39
C CYS A 32 2.17 -4.73 -0.44
N VAL A 33 1.01 -5.40 -0.34
CA VAL A 33 -0.08 -5.03 0.58
C VAL A 33 0.33 -5.16 2.04
N PRO A 34 0.73 -6.35 2.56
CA PRO A 34 1.13 -6.47 3.96
C PRO A 34 2.39 -5.67 4.33
N ILE A 35 3.31 -5.44 3.38
CA ILE A 35 4.46 -4.55 3.59
C ILE A 35 3.98 -3.12 3.79
N SER A 36 3.15 -2.59 2.88
CA SER A 36 2.63 -1.23 3.00
C SER A 36 1.84 -1.02 4.30
N VAL A 37 1.00 -1.99 4.68
CA VAL A 37 0.23 -1.91 5.94
C VAL A 37 1.13 -2.01 7.19
N THR A 38 2.18 -2.84 7.14
CA THR A 38 3.19 -2.88 8.21
C THR A 38 3.86 -1.52 8.37
N THR A 39 4.16 -0.85 7.26
CA THR A 39 4.71 0.51 7.27
C THR A 39 3.77 1.50 7.96
N LEU A 40 2.47 1.49 7.62
CA LEU A 40 1.47 2.34 8.26
C LEU A 40 1.35 2.07 9.76
N LEU A 41 1.28 0.80 10.18
CA LEU A 41 1.20 0.42 11.58
C LEU A 41 2.43 0.88 12.37
N ARG A 42 3.63 0.71 11.82
CA ARG A 42 4.86 1.19 12.48
C ARG A 42 4.87 2.70 12.67
N PHE A 43 4.40 3.44 11.66
CA PHE A 43 4.26 4.88 11.77
C PHE A 43 3.28 5.23 12.89
N ALA A 44 2.10 4.62 12.91
CA ALA A 44 1.06 4.87 13.91
C ALA A 44 1.51 4.50 15.34
N ILE A 45 2.20 3.37 15.53
CA ILE A 45 2.77 2.97 16.83
C ILE A 45 3.73 4.06 17.36
N ASN A 46 4.59 4.59 16.48
CA ASN A 46 5.56 5.59 16.86
C ASN A 46 4.90 6.96 17.11
N LYS A 47 4.07 7.43 16.19
CA LYS A 47 3.54 8.79 16.18
C LYS A 47 2.25 8.95 16.98
N ASP A 48 1.30 8.05 16.82
CA ASP A 48 0.00 8.17 17.45
C ASP A 48 0.07 7.68 18.91
N LEU A 49 0.84 6.62 19.18
CA LEU A 49 0.97 6.04 20.52
C LEU A 49 2.21 6.51 21.30
N TYR A 50 3.14 7.22 20.65
CA TYR A 50 4.43 7.65 21.24
C TYR A 50 5.25 6.48 21.77
N PHE A 51 5.20 5.32 21.10
CA PHE A 51 5.89 4.11 21.53
C PHE A 51 7.24 3.92 20.82
N HIS A 52 8.30 3.84 21.62
CA HIS A 52 9.65 3.54 21.15
C HIS A 52 10.04 2.10 21.48
N ASP A 53 10.20 1.27 20.45
CA ASP A 53 10.52 -0.15 20.56
C ASP A 53 12.00 -0.41 20.95
N LYS A 54 12.36 -0.12 22.21
CA LYS A 54 13.73 -0.28 22.72
C LYS A 54 14.22 -1.74 22.74
N ARG A 55 13.30 -2.70 22.77
CA ARG A 55 13.59 -4.14 22.92
C ARG A 55 13.38 -4.92 21.62
N ASN A 56 13.14 -4.24 20.50
CA ASN A 56 12.96 -4.85 19.18
C ASN A 56 11.83 -5.91 19.16
N HIS A 57 10.75 -5.71 19.91
CA HIS A 57 9.57 -6.59 19.89
C HIS A 57 8.60 -6.25 18.76
N TYR A 58 8.62 -5.00 18.29
CA TYR A 58 7.74 -4.45 17.28
C TYR A 58 8.53 -4.01 16.05
N THR A 59 9.59 -4.76 15.70
CA THR A 59 10.36 -4.59 14.45
C THR A 59 9.48 -4.83 13.22
N PHE A 60 9.89 -4.30 12.07
CA PHE A 60 9.13 -4.44 10.82
C PHE A 60 8.88 -5.91 10.50
N GLU A 61 9.91 -6.74 10.58
CA GLU A 61 9.84 -8.16 10.25
C GLU A 61 8.90 -8.91 11.20
N LYS A 62 8.87 -8.55 12.49
CA LYS A 62 7.98 -9.16 13.47
C LYS A 62 6.52 -8.81 13.19
N ILE A 63 6.21 -7.53 12.98
CA ILE A 63 4.85 -7.09 12.64
C ILE A 63 4.41 -7.74 11.32
N LEU A 64 5.24 -7.69 10.28
CA LEU A 64 4.95 -8.30 8.98
C LEU A 64 4.68 -9.80 9.10
N THR A 65 5.45 -10.51 9.93
CA THR A 65 5.26 -11.95 10.18
C THR A 65 3.93 -12.21 10.85
N ILE A 66 3.56 -11.44 11.87
CA ILE A 66 2.25 -11.57 12.53
C ILE A 66 1.12 -11.28 11.56
N LEU A 67 1.25 -10.23 10.72
CA LEU A 67 0.25 -9.92 9.71
C LEU A 67 0.05 -11.08 8.73
N THR A 68 1.13 -11.62 8.20
CA THR A 68 1.11 -12.62 7.10
C THR A 68 0.95 -14.07 7.54
N MET A 69 1.07 -14.37 8.84
CA MET A 69 0.98 -15.73 9.38
C MET A 69 -0.15 -15.90 10.39
N THR A 70 -0.64 -14.82 11.00
CA THR A 70 -1.64 -14.88 12.08
C THR A 70 -2.88 -14.05 11.79
N VAL A 71 -2.71 -12.77 11.45
CA VAL A 71 -3.85 -11.85 11.26
C VAL A 71 -4.56 -12.15 9.94
N TYR A 72 -3.79 -12.21 8.87
CA TYR A 72 -4.25 -12.47 7.51
C TYR A 72 -3.29 -13.47 6.86
N PRO A 73 -3.34 -14.74 7.29
CA PRO A 73 -2.43 -15.76 6.78
C PRO A 73 -2.59 -15.92 5.27
N ARG A 74 -1.47 -16.06 4.56
CA ARG A 74 -1.45 -16.15 3.09
C ARG A 74 -2.34 -17.26 2.51
N SER A 75 -2.60 -18.32 3.26
CA SER A 75 -3.53 -19.40 2.87
C SER A 75 -5.01 -18.99 2.89
N LEU A 76 -5.37 -17.90 3.56
CA LEU A 76 -6.73 -17.34 3.61
C LEU A 76 -6.94 -16.21 2.59
N ALA A 77 -5.88 -15.58 2.09
CA ALA A 77 -5.93 -14.54 1.04
C ALA A 77 -6.25 -15.10 -0.36
N GLY A 78 -6.68 -16.37 -0.42
CA GLY A 78 -6.69 -17.20 -1.61
C GLY A 78 -6.53 -18.65 -1.20
N LEU A 79 -7.62 -19.29 -0.75
CA LEU A 79 -7.62 -20.70 -0.38
C LEU A 79 -7.30 -21.52 -1.64
N ASN A 80 -6.02 -21.84 -1.84
CA ASN A 80 -5.57 -22.65 -2.95
C ASN A 80 -5.99 -24.10 -2.69
N LEU A 81 -7.18 -24.48 -3.17
CA LEU A 81 -7.67 -25.86 -3.15
C LEU A 81 -6.85 -26.79 -4.07
N ASN A 82 -5.87 -26.26 -4.84
CA ASN A 82 -5.14 -27.02 -5.84
C ASN A 82 -3.66 -26.58 -6.00
N PRO A 83 -2.70 -27.25 -5.33
CA PRO A 83 -1.29 -26.83 -5.24
C PRO A 83 -0.48 -26.88 -6.55
N LYS A 84 -1.13 -27.18 -7.69
CA LYS A 84 -0.48 -27.30 -9.02
C LYS A 84 -0.50 -26.02 -9.86
N LYS A 85 -1.18 -24.96 -9.43
CA LYS A 85 -1.20 -23.65 -10.10
C LYS A 85 -0.26 -22.68 -9.39
N GLU A 86 0.36 -21.79 -10.15
CA GLU A 86 1.25 -20.76 -9.60
C GLU A 86 0.51 -19.90 -8.57
N GLU A 87 1.08 -19.74 -7.38
CA GLU A 87 0.42 -19.09 -6.22
C GLU A 87 -0.02 -17.64 -6.48
N LYS A 88 0.53 -17.00 -7.52
CA LYS A 88 0.25 -15.61 -7.89
C LYS A 88 -1.21 -15.36 -8.27
N ASP A 89 -1.88 -16.36 -8.85
CA ASP A 89 -3.25 -16.21 -9.40
C ASP A 89 -4.36 -16.29 -8.33
N PHE A 90 -4.04 -16.77 -7.13
CA PHE A 90 -5.03 -16.99 -6.06
C PHE A 90 -5.01 -15.91 -4.99
N GLN A 91 -3.93 -15.13 -4.91
CA GLN A 91 -3.77 -14.11 -3.88
C GLN A 91 -4.41 -12.81 -4.34
N THR A 92 -5.70 -12.64 -4.04
CA THR A 92 -6.34 -11.34 -4.19
C THR A 92 -5.75 -10.39 -3.15
N ASN A 93 -4.84 -9.53 -3.61
CA ASN A 93 -4.19 -8.48 -2.82
C ASN A 93 -5.16 -7.32 -2.57
N ASP A 94 -6.27 -7.60 -1.90
CA ASP A 94 -7.21 -6.58 -1.48
C ASP A 94 -6.76 -5.93 -0.17
N ILE A 95 -6.36 -4.67 -0.28
CA ILE A 95 -5.94 -3.84 0.84
C ILE A 95 -7.06 -3.63 1.87
N GLU A 96 -8.31 -3.50 1.43
CA GLU A 96 -9.43 -3.23 2.33
C GLU A 96 -9.66 -4.41 3.27
N THR A 97 -9.68 -5.63 2.74
CA THR A 97 -9.80 -6.84 3.55
C THR A 97 -8.73 -6.93 4.63
N LEU A 98 -7.46 -6.62 4.32
CA LEU A 98 -6.38 -6.62 5.32
C LEU A 98 -6.58 -5.52 6.38
N LEU A 99 -6.92 -4.30 5.96
CA LEU A 99 -7.15 -3.17 6.89
C LEU A 99 -8.35 -3.45 7.81
N GLU A 100 -9.43 -4.01 7.27
CA GLU A 100 -10.59 -4.45 8.05
C GLU A 100 -10.20 -5.52 9.05
N ARG A 101 -9.44 -6.54 8.63
CA ARG A 101 -9.00 -7.61 9.53
C ARG A 101 -8.10 -7.10 10.65
N ILE A 102 -7.31 -6.06 10.39
CA ILE A 102 -6.44 -5.43 11.40
C ILE A 102 -7.27 -4.63 12.39
N CYS A 103 -8.16 -3.76 11.92
CA CYS A 103 -8.86 -2.84 12.81
C CYS A 103 -10.13 -3.43 13.45
N LYS A 104 -10.78 -4.40 12.83
CA LYS A 104 -12.03 -5.00 13.31
C LYS A 104 -11.79 -6.38 13.93
N LYS A 105 -12.51 -6.67 15.02
CA LYS A 105 -12.62 -8.03 15.55
C LYS A 105 -13.51 -8.87 14.63
N THR A 106 -13.26 -10.17 14.60
CA THR A 106 -14.14 -11.14 13.94
C THR A 106 -14.95 -11.88 15.00
N TYR A 107 -15.89 -12.72 14.58
CA TYR A 107 -16.61 -13.59 15.52
C TYR A 107 -15.66 -14.56 16.27
N LEU A 108 -14.56 -14.97 15.64
CA LEU A 108 -13.67 -16.02 16.16
C LEU A 108 -12.35 -15.50 16.73
N SER A 109 -12.04 -14.21 16.58
CA SER A 109 -10.73 -13.67 16.91
C SER A 109 -10.77 -12.17 17.15
N GLU A 110 -9.95 -11.71 18.08
CA GLU A 110 -9.66 -10.30 18.29
C GLU A 110 -9.14 -9.61 17.02
N SER A 111 -9.15 -8.28 17.03
CA SER A 111 -8.63 -7.48 15.92
C SER A 111 -7.15 -7.79 15.68
N GLY A 112 -6.70 -7.65 14.43
CA GLY A 112 -5.29 -7.86 14.11
C GLY A 112 -4.37 -6.88 14.85
N TRP A 113 -4.85 -5.66 15.11
CA TRP A 113 -4.16 -4.68 15.96
C TRP A 113 -3.94 -5.23 17.36
N GLU A 114 -4.96 -5.81 17.99
CA GLU A 114 -4.84 -6.36 19.34
C GLU A 114 -3.81 -7.51 19.42
N ILE A 115 -3.76 -8.35 18.38
CA ILE A 115 -2.75 -9.42 18.25
C ILE A 115 -1.35 -8.82 18.13
N VAL A 116 -1.17 -7.79 17.30
CA VAL A 116 0.11 -7.09 17.13
C VAL A 116 0.53 -6.38 18.42
N ARG A 117 -0.41 -5.74 19.12
CA ARG A 117 -0.22 -4.97 20.35
C ARG A 117 0.30 -5.82 21.51
N LYS A 118 -0.15 -7.07 21.59
CA LYS A 118 0.20 -8.05 22.65
C LYS A 118 1.44 -8.89 22.35
N GLN A 119 2.12 -8.68 21.23
CA GLN A 119 3.17 -9.60 20.77
C GLN A 119 4.45 -9.61 21.62
N GLY A 120 4.69 -8.60 22.47
CA GLY A 120 5.94 -8.50 23.21
C GLY A 120 5.92 -7.52 24.38
N TYR A 121 7.06 -7.42 25.08
CA TYR A 121 7.18 -6.67 26.32
C TYR A 121 8.18 -5.50 26.20
N PRO A 122 7.86 -4.28 26.69
CA PRO A 122 6.59 -3.90 27.29
C PRO A 122 5.47 -3.93 26.25
N GLU A 123 4.26 -4.22 26.73
CA GLU A 123 3.07 -4.16 25.90
C GLU A 123 2.80 -2.71 25.47
N ILE A 124 2.32 -2.54 24.25
CA ILE A 124 1.86 -1.22 23.80
C ILE A 124 0.55 -0.89 24.52
N ALA A 125 0.39 0.37 24.92
CA ALA A 125 -0.81 0.86 25.59
C ALA A 125 -2.09 0.47 24.82
N GLU A 126 -3.14 0.15 25.57
CA GLU A 126 -4.45 -0.15 24.99
C GLU A 126 -4.91 0.99 24.08
N SER A 127 -5.40 0.61 22.90
CA SER A 127 -5.70 1.55 21.83
C SER A 127 -6.62 0.92 20.80
N THR A 128 -7.42 1.75 20.12
CA THR A 128 -8.23 1.36 18.97
C THR A 128 -7.46 1.57 17.66
N CYS A 129 -7.86 0.83 16.63
CA CYS A 129 -7.35 0.95 15.26
C CYS A 129 -8.49 1.35 14.35
N GLU A 130 -8.26 2.39 13.55
CA GLU A 130 -9.19 2.84 12.53
C GLU A 130 -8.43 3.12 11.23
N PHE A 131 -9.09 2.90 10.09
CA PHE A 131 -8.55 3.24 8.79
C PHE A 131 -9.56 4.07 8.02
N GLU A 132 -9.08 5.01 7.22
CA GLU A 132 -9.92 5.89 6.41
C GLU A 132 -9.53 5.79 4.94
N LYS A 133 -10.54 5.85 4.07
CA LYS A 133 -10.34 5.99 2.63
C LYS A 133 -10.15 7.47 2.31
N VAL A 134 -9.04 7.78 1.66
CA VAL A 134 -8.63 9.13 1.29
C VAL A 134 -8.55 9.23 -0.23
N PHE A 135 -8.95 10.37 -0.79
CA PHE A 135 -8.95 10.60 -2.23
C PHE A 135 -7.83 11.57 -2.63
N LEU A 136 -6.83 11.03 -3.34
CA LEU A 136 -5.73 11.79 -3.91
C LEU A 136 -6.24 12.70 -5.03
N ASN A 137 -5.69 13.90 -5.11
CA ASN A 137 -5.98 14.89 -6.14
C ASN A 137 -4.88 15.97 -6.23
N GLU A 138 -5.01 16.86 -7.22
CA GLU A 138 -4.05 17.95 -7.48
C GLU A 138 -3.82 18.86 -6.25
N ASN A 139 -4.84 19.04 -5.40
CA ASN A 139 -4.81 19.88 -4.20
C ASN A 139 -4.62 19.08 -2.90
N PHE A 140 -4.28 17.80 -3.00
CA PHE A 140 -4.17 16.93 -1.84
C PHE A 140 -3.05 17.39 -0.90
N VAL A 141 -3.38 17.56 0.39
CA VAL A 141 -2.43 17.96 1.43
C VAL A 141 -2.00 16.73 2.20
N PHE A 142 -0.70 16.45 2.19
CA PHE A 142 -0.13 15.34 2.93
C PHE A 142 -0.12 15.62 4.44
N THR A 143 -0.69 14.71 5.22
CA THR A 143 -0.71 14.79 6.70
C THR A 143 0.03 13.63 7.35
N ARG A 144 -0.09 12.43 6.78
CA ARG A 144 0.56 11.21 7.27
C ARG A 144 0.75 10.21 6.13
N PRO A 145 1.61 9.20 6.30
CA PRO A 145 1.80 8.16 5.30
C PRO A 145 0.50 7.45 4.94
N LEU A 146 0.35 7.13 3.65
CA LEU A 146 -0.81 6.46 3.09
C LEU A 146 -0.36 5.23 2.32
N THR A 147 -1.21 4.20 2.27
CA THR A 147 -1.06 3.12 1.30
C THR A 147 -1.76 3.54 0.01
N VAL A 148 -1.05 3.51 -1.12
CA VAL A 148 -1.55 3.90 -2.45
C VAL A 148 -1.36 2.77 -3.45
N THR A 149 -2.25 2.66 -4.42
CA THR A 149 -2.14 1.62 -5.45
C THR A 149 -1.56 2.19 -6.73
N GLY A 150 -0.34 1.78 -7.05
CA GLY A 150 0.32 2.04 -8.31
C GLY A 150 -0.16 1.12 -9.41
N VAL A 151 -0.23 1.65 -10.63
CA VAL A 151 -0.63 0.94 -11.84
C VAL A 151 0.41 1.19 -12.92
N ILE A 152 0.91 0.11 -13.53
CA ILE A 152 1.87 0.15 -14.63
C ILE A 152 1.45 -0.84 -15.72
N LEU A 153 1.71 -0.49 -16.97
CA LEU A 153 1.50 -1.39 -18.11
C LEU A 153 2.86 -1.63 -18.77
N PHE A 154 3.32 -2.88 -18.77
CA PHE A 154 4.57 -3.25 -19.44
C PHE A 154 4.34 -3.48 -20.94
N GLN A 155 5.35 -3.24 -21.77
CA GLN A 155 5.21 -3.38 -23.24
C GLN A 155 4.79 -4.78 -23.70
N ASN A 156 5.16 -5.82 -22.95
CA ASN A 156 4.88 -7.22 -23.27
C ASN A 156 3.65 -7.78 -22.53
N GLU A 157 2.92 -6.94 -21.80
CA GLU A 157 1.73 -7.34 -21.05
C GLU A 157 0.46 -6.75 -21.66
N MET A 158 -0.60 -7.55 -21.72
CA MET A 158 -1.92 -7.08 -22.17
C MET A 158 -2.70 -6.35 -21.07
N ASN A 159 -2.44 -6.69 -19.80
CA ASN A 159 -3.15 -6.16 -18.66
C ASN A 159 -2.21 -5.33 -17.77
N PRO A 160 -2.70 -4.23 -17.17
CA PRO A 160 -1.92 -3.47 -16.23
C PRO A 160 -1.66 -4.27 -14.95
N THR A 161 -0.44 -4.13 -14.44
CA THR A 161 -0.03 -4.67 -13.14
C THR A 161 -0.35 -3.65 -12.05
N PHE A 162 -0.99 -4.12 -10.98
CA PHE A 162 -1.30 -3.32 -9.79
C PHE A 162 -0.29 -3.63 -8.69
N HIS A 163 0.24 -2.59 -8.06
CA HIS A 163 1.23 -2.71 -7.01
C HIS A 163 0.94 -1.75 -5.85
N GLN A 164 0.88 -2.27 -4.63
CA GLN A 164 0.71 -1.43 -3.45
C GLN A 164 2.02 -0.75 -3.06
N MET A 165 1.98 0.57 -2.90
CA MET A 165 3.09 1.42 -2.47
C MET A 165 2.70 2.19 -1.22
N THR A 166 3.68 2.81 -0.56
CA THR A 166 3.44 3.69 0.58
C THR A 166 3.86 5.13 0.24
N LEU A 167 2.96 6.08 0.38
CA LEU A 167 3.24 7.51 0.25
C LEU A 167 4.00 7.99 1.50
N ASP A 168 5.23 8.48 1.32
CA ASP A 168 6.08 9.00 2.39
C ASP A 168 5.81 10.48 2.67
N ARG A 169 5.72 11.30 1.62
CA ARG A 169 5.51 12.75 1.70
C ARG A 169 5.11 13.32 0.34
N ILE A 170 4.79 14.61 0.32
CA ILE A 170 4.73 15.41 -0.89
C ILE A 170 5.87 16.42 -0.86
N GLU A 171 6.62 16.52 -1.95
CA GLU A 171 7.75 17.44 -2.09
C GLU A 171 7.66 18.09 -3.48
N ASN A 172 7.65 19.42 -3.54
CA ASN A 172 7.60 20.19 -4.79
C ASN A 172 6.45 19.78 -5.75
N GLY A 173 5.28 19.41 -5.21
CA GLY A 173 4.14 18.98 -6.02
C GLY A 173 4.24 17.54 -6.53
N GLU A 174 5.17 16.73 -6.00
CA GLU A 174 5.31 15.32 -6.31
C GLU A 174 5.02 14.44 -5.09
N TYR A 175 4.27 13.37 -5.30
CA TYR A 175 4.18 12.24 -4.40
C TYR A 175 5.50 11.47 -4.38
N ILE A 176 6.08 11.33 -3.19
CA ILE A 176 7.27 10.51 -2.96
C ILE A 176 6.82 9.15 -2.39
N LEU A 177 7.00 8.10 -3.17
CA LEU A 177 6.45 6.78 -2.89
C LEU A 177 7.55 5.76 -2.61
N GLN A 178 7.35 4.96 -1.57
CA GLN A 178 8.10 3.75 -1.31
C GLN A 178 7.58 2.62 -2.21
N ASN A 179 8.44 2.16 -3.11
CA ASN A 179 8.17 1.05 -4.00
C ASN A 179 8.84 -0.22 -3.46
N THR A 180 8.04 -1.27 -3.26
CA THR A 180 8.53 -2.54 -2.71
C THR A 180 8.91 -3.53 -3.80
N GLN A 181 8.66 -3.22 -5.08
CA GLN A 181 9.07 -4.03 -6.22
C GLN A 181 10.00 -3.21 -7.11
N PHE A 182 11.29 -3.24 -6.79
CA PHE A 182 12.26 -2.39 -7.48
C PHE A 182 13.20 -3.17 -8.39
N SER A 183 13.55 -2.53 -9.50
CA SER A 183 14.52 -2.94 -10.51
C SER A 183 15.34 -1.71 -10.95
N ASP A 184 16.32 -1.88 -11.83
CA ASP A 184 17.07 -0.74 -12.38
C ASP A 184 16.14 0.28 -13.07
N GLU A 185 15.02 -0.17 -13.66
CA GLU A 185 14.02 0.68 -14.32
C GLU A 185 12.94 1.20 -13.36
N HIS A 186 12.80 0.58 -12.19
CA HIS A 186 11.78 0.92 -11.18
C HIS A 186 12.43 1.07 -9.82
N PRO A 187 12.94 2.26 -9.46
CA PRO A 187 13.67 2.44 -8.22
C PRO A 187 12.79 2.22 -6.97
N ALA A 188 13.45 2.05 -5.82
CA ALA A 188 12.80 1.93 -4.51
C ALA A 188 12.06 3.20 -4.07
N VAL A 189 12.38 4.36 -4.68
CA VAL A 189 11.69 5.64 -4.50
C VAL A 189 11.09 6.04 -5.84
N ILE A 190 9.76 6.12 -5.92
CA ILE A 190 9.06 6.59 -7.13
C ILE A 190 8.55 8.02 -6.87
N ARG A 191 8.75 8.90 -7.86
CA ARG A 191 8.24 10.27 -7.87
C ARG A 191 7.11 10.42 -8.88
N ILE A 192 5.96 10.92 -8.44
CA ILE A 192 4.78 11.15 -9.28
C ILE A 192 4.20 12.52 -8.98
N GLU A 193 4.23 13.43 -9.96
CA GLU A 193 3.54 14.73 -9.89
C GLU A 193 2.06 14.59 -9.49
N GLN A 194 1.56 15.46 -8.62
CA GLN A 194 0.15 15.51 -8.21
C GLN A 194 -0.78 15.82 -9.39
N THR A 195 -0.27 16.51 -10.41
CA THR A 195 -0.98 16.81 -11.67
C THR A 195 -0.96 15.65 -12.67
N ARG A 196 -0.26 14.56 -12.37
CA ARG A 196 -0.25 13.38 -13.22
C ARG A 196 -1.64 12.76 -13.24
N PRO A 197 -2.11 12.28 -14.41
CA PRO A 197 -3.37 11.55 -14.45
C PRO A 197 -3.36 10.32 -13.54
N TYR A 198 -4.53 10.00 -12.99
CA TYR A 198 -4.81 8.78 -12.25
C TYR A 198 -5.33 7.70 -13.19
N PHE A 199 -5.12 6.44 -12.84
CA PHE A 199 -5.68 5.32 -13.57
C PHE A 199 -7.16 5.13 -13.19
N HIS A 200 -7.99 4.82 -14.19
CA HIS A 200 -9.37 4.39 -14.01
C HIS A 200 -9.61 3.06 -14.74
N PRO A 201 -10.22 2.05 -14.10
CA PRO A 201 -10.39 0.72 -14.69
C PRO A 201 -11.41 0.71 -15.85
N SER A 202 -12.44 1.55 -15.80
CA SER A 202 -13.44 1.62 -16.88
C SER A 202 -12.93 2.45 -18.06
N TYR A 203 -12.79 1.81 -19.23
CA TYR A 203 -12.54 2.48 -20.50
C TYR A 203 -13.69 3.43 -20.86
N GLU A 204 -14.94 3.00 -20.69
CA GLU A 204 -16.13 3.78 -21.03
C GLU A 204 -16.15 5.10 -20.28
N PHE A 205 -15.81 5.09 -18.99
CA PHE A 205 -15.72 6.30 -18.18
C PHE A 205 -14.71 7.30 -18.75
N VAL A 206 -13.48 6.86 -19.03
CA VAL A 206 -12.42 7.75 -19.58
C VAL A 206 -12.75 8.20 -21.00
N ASN A 207 -13.34 7.33 -21.82
CA ASN A 207 -13.81 7.66 -23.15
C ASN A 207 -14.89 8.74 -23.12
N ASN A 208 -15.88 8.60 -22.24
CA ASN A 208 -16.96 9.56 -22.09
C ASN A 208 -16.46 10.91 -21.59
N LEU A 209 -15.52 10.95 -20.64
CA LEU A 209 -14.88 12.20 -20.20
C LEU A 209 -14.21 12.94 -21.35
N CYS A 210 -13.46 12.20 -22.18
CA CYS A 210 -12.80 12.76 -23.36
C CYS A 210 -13.78 13.30 -24.39
N ILE A 211 -14.90 12.61 -24.61
CA ILE A 211 -15.93 13.06 -25.55
C ILE A 211 -16.62 14.33 -25.00
N GLN A 212 -16.96 14.34 -23.72
CA GLN A 212 -17.73 15.42 -23.09
C GLN A 212 -16.91 16.69 -22.89
N THR A 213 -15.67 16.57 -22.40
CA THR A 213 -14.87 17.73 -22.00
C THR A 213 -13.79 18.09 -23.02
N GLN A 214 -13.70 17.35 -24.12
CA GLN A 214 -12.56 17.36 -25.07
C GLN A 214 -11.20 17.11 -24.39
N ASN A 215 -11.23 16.62 -23.15
CA ASN A 215 -10.09 16.39 -22.30
C ASN A 215 -10.38 15.19 -21.39
N ASN A 216 -9.39 14.64 -20.71
CA ASN A 216 -9.60 13.53 -19.77
C ASN A 216 -9.78 14.02 -18.34
N ILE A 217 -10.40 15.19 -18.16
CA ILE A 217 -10.54 15.88 -16.87
C ILE A 217 -11.91 15.60 -16.26
N TYR A 218 -11.90 15.20 -15.00
CA TYR A 218 -13.06 15.17 -14.13
C TYR A 218 -12.99 16.32 -13.13
N VAL A 219 -14.10 17.04 -12.95
CA VAL A 219 -14.21 18.15 -11.98
C VAL A 219 -15.44 17.91 -11.12
N GLU A 220 -15.24 17.88 -9.81
CA GLU A 220 -16.32 17.81 -8.82
C GLU A 220 -16.00 18.79 -7.68
N GLY A 221 -16.77 19.88 -7.59
CA GLY A 221 -16.48 20.97 -6.67
C GLY A 221 -15.08 21.54 -6.89
N ASN A 222 -14.22 21.48 -5.86
CA ASN A 222 -12.83 21.93 -5.90
C ASN A 222 -11.83 20.83 -6.30
N ILE A 223 -12.31 19.60 -6.55
CA ILE A 223 -11.48 18.47 -6.92
C ILE A 223 -11.38 18.44 -8.44
N LYS A 224 -10.14 18.45 -8.94
CA LYS A 224 -9.81 18.28 -10.34
C LYS A 224 -8.89 17.07 -10.50
N LEU A 225 -9.28 16.16 -11.37
CA LEU A 225 -8.55 14.93 -11.66
C LEU A 225 -8.44 14.73 -13.16
N ARG A 226 -7.35 14.10 -13.58
CA ARG A 226 -7.20 13.59 -14.94
C ARG A 226 -7.19 12.07 -14.88
N PHE A 227 -7.84 11.42 -15.84
CA PHE A 227 -7.91 9.96 -15.86
C PHE A 227 -7.30 9.35 -17.12
N VAL A 228 -6.63 8.21 -16.95
CA VAL A 228 -6.15 7.35 -18.04
C VAL A 228 -6.68 5.95 -17.86
N ASN A 229 -6.71 5.18 -18.95
CA ASN A 229 -7.06 3.77 -18.93
C ASN A 229 -6.06 2.99 -19.81
N GLN A 230 -5.94 1.68 -19.60
CA GLN A 230 -5.03 0.83 -20.38
C GLN A 230 -5.23 0.99 -21.90
N ASN A 231 -6.47 1.16 -22.35
CA ASN A 231 -6.82 1.30 -23.76
C ASN A 231 -6.87 2.77 -24.22
N ARG A 232 -6.55 3.73 -23.33
CA ARG A 232 -6.69 5.16 -23.59
C ARG A 232 -5.73 6.02 -22.76
N LEU A 233 -4.76 6.63 -23.44
CA LEU A 233 -3.83 7.65 -22.89
C LEU A 233 -2.81 7.13 -21.86
N MET A 234 -2.91 5.88 -21.40
CA MET A 234 -1.87 5.24 -20.57
C MET A 234 -0.62 4.97 -21.42
N ARG A 235 0.56 5.26 -20.87
CA ARG A 235 1.85 4.98 -21.50
C ARG A 235 2.51 3.75 -20.89
N TYR A 236 3.21 2.98 -21.71
CA TYR A 236 3.98 1.83 -21.27
C TYR A 236 5.12 2.22 -20.33
N ASN A 237 5.48 1.31 -19.42
CA ASN A 237 6.56 1.41 -18.44
C ASN A 237 6.51 2.69 -17.58
N LYS A 238 5.31 3.27 -17.40
CA LYS A 238 5.09 4.49 -16.62
C LYS A 238 4.11 4.21 -15.48
N TRP A 239 4.47 4.64 -14.28
CA TRP A 239 3.61 4.55 -13.10
C TRP A 239 2.52 5.61 -13.08
N TYR A 240 1.31 5.15 -12.83
CA TYR A 240 0.10 5.90 -12.52
C TYR A 240 -0.42 5.47 -11.14
N LEU A 241 -1.32 6.24 -10.53
CA LEU A 241 -1.95 5.90 -9.26
C LEU A 241 -3.45 5.71 -9.44
N LEU A 242 -4.07 4.83 -8.67
CA LEU A 242 -5.49 4.99 -8.35
C LEU A 242 -5.67 6.22 -7.46
N PRO A 243 -6.78 6.97 -7.58
CA PRO A 243 -7.03 8.12 -6.72
C PRO A 243 -7.35 7.69 -5.27
N GLN A 244 -7.76 6.44 -5.07
CA GLN A 244 -8.06 5.90 -3.74
C GLN A 244 -6.76 5.52 -3.01
N ALA A 245 -6.64 6.01 -1.78
CA ALA A 245 -5.57 5.71 -0.84
C ALA A 245 -6.16 5.42 0.54
N TYR A 246 -5.38 4.83 1.43
CA TYR A 246 -5.84 4.54 2.80
C TYR A 246 -4.85 5.03 3.84
N SER A 247 -5.36 5.64 4.90
CA SER A 247 -4.63 5.97 6.13
C SER A 247 -5.00 4.97 7.23
N LEU A 248 -4.11 4.80 8.20
CA LEU A 248 -4.38 4.02 9.42
C LEU A 248 -3.93 4.83 10.63
N THR A 249 -4.80 4.91 11.65
CA THR A 249 -4.60 5.66 12.89
C THR A 249 -4.80 4.75 14.10
N LEU A 250 -4.01 4.99 15.16
CA LEU A 250 -4.19 4.34 16.45
C LEU A 250 -4.55 5.36 17.53
N THR A 251 -5.58 5.10 18.33
CA THR A 251 -6.05 6.04 19.37
C THR A 251 -5.98 5.39 20.73
N LYS A 252 -5.25 5.98 21.69
CA LYS A 252 -5.19 5.47 23.08
C LYS A 252 -6.57 5.48 23.72
N ILE A 253 -6.83 4.46 24.53
CA ILE A 253 -8.01 4.35 25.40
C ILE A 253 -7.66 4.94 26.78
#